data_AF-A0A4Y3KKZ3-F1
#
_entry.id   AF-A0A4Y3KKZ3-F1
#
_cell.length_a   1.000
_cell.length_b   1.000
_cell.length_c   1.000
_cell.angle_alpha   90.00
_cell.angle_beta   90.00
_cell.angle_gamma   90.00
#
_symmetry.space_group_name_H-M   'P 1'
#
loop_
_entity.id
_entity.type
_entity.pdbx_description
1 polymer ?
#
loop_
_entity_poly.entity_id
_entity_poly.type
_entity_poly.pdbx_seq_one_letter_code
_entity_poly.pdbx_strand_id
1 'polypeptide(L)' 'MSAGQQPVESKPVPWRPILGLVVLAAALVLIFQNADEYPVHLFWTSVTMPLWILLAITFVLGVVVGWMLKTRRARRNR' A
#
# COMPACT_ATOMS: atom_id res chain seq x y z
N MET A 1 -31.25 -16.33 -44.81
CA MET A 1 -30.72 -15.01 -44.41
C MET A 1 -30.21 -15.13 -42.98
N SER A 2 -28.91 -15.41 -42.82
CA SER A 2 -28.30 -15.63 -41.50
C SER A 2 -28.06 -14.29 -40.82
N ALA A 3 -28.75 -14.03 -39.72
CA ALA A 3 -28.54 -12.84 -38.90
C ALA A 3 -27.17 -12.94 -38.21
N GLY A 4 -26.25 -12.05 -38.59
CA GLY A 4 -24.92 -11.95 -37.97
C GLY A 4 -25.05 -11.55 -36.51
N GLN A 5 -24.57 -12.41 -35.62
CA GLN A 5 -24.39 -12.07 -34.20
C GLN A 5 -23.32 -10.98 -34.10
N GLN A 6 -23.72 -9.81 -33.61
CA GLN A 6 -22.78 -8.73 -33.28
C GLN A 6 -21.98 -9.16 -32.04
N PRO A 7 -20.63 -9.02 -32.03
CA PRO A 7 -19.82 -9.42 -30.90
C PRO A 7 -20.19 -8.57 -29.68
N VAL A 8 -20.46 -9.20 -28.54
CA VAL A 8 -20.73 -8.48 -27.29
C VAL A 8 -19.43 -7.77 -26.88
N GLU A 9 -19.40 -6.45 -27.03
CA GLU A 9 -18.23 -5.64 -26.66
C GLU A 9 -18.08 -5.62 -25.14
N SER A 10 -17.15 -6.42 -24.62
CA SER A 10 -16.82 -6.46 -23.20
C SER A 10 -15.92 -5.27 -22.84
N LYS A 11 -16.44 -4.32 -22.06
CA LYS A 11 -15.61 -3.23 -21.53
C LYS A 11 -14.51 -3.78 -20.62
N PRO A 12 -13.23 -3.40 -20.84
CA PRO A 12 -12.13 -3.87 -20.02
C PRO A 12 -12.29 -3.38 -18.59
N VAL A 13 -12.14 -4.29 -17.63
CA VAL A 13 -12.24 -3.97 -16.21
C VAL A 13 -11.08 -3.04 -15.83
N PRO A 14 -11.33 -1.89 -15.19
CA PRO A 14 -10.25 -0.99 -14.81
C PRO A 14 -9.40 -1.66 -13.72
N TRP A 15 -8.22 -2.14 -14.09
CA TRP A 15 -7.34 -2.91 -13.20
C TRP A 15 -6.73 -2.08 -12.06
N ARG A 16 -6.59 -0.76 -12.25
CA ARG A 16 -5.99 0.15 -11.27
C ARG A 16 -6.79 0.25 -9.96
N PRO A 17 -8.11 0.50 -9.96
CA PRO A 17 -8.89 0.50 -8.73
C PRO A 17 -8.99 -0.89 -8.10
N ILE A 18 -9.03 -1.95 -8.90
CA ILE A 18 -9.05 -3.34 -8.40
C ILE A 18 -7.75 -3.63 -7.64
N LEU A 19 -6.60 -3.26 -8.22
CA LEU A 19 -5.31 -3.41 -7.56
C LEU A 19 -5.27 -2.62 -6.24
N GLY A 20 -5.79 -1.38 -6.23
CA GLY A 20 -5.89 -0.57 -5.01
C GLY A 20 -6.72 -1.25 -3.92
N LEU A 21 -7.86 -1.85 -4.29
CA LEU A 21 -8.73 -2.56 -3.36
C LEU A 21 -8.06 -3.84 -2.82
N VAL A 22 -7.37 -4.60 -3.68
CA VAL A 22 -6.62 -5.79 -3.29
C VAL A 22 -5.51 -5.45 -2.30
N VAL A 23 -4.75 -4.39 -2.58
CA VAL A 23 -3.67 -3.91 -1.68
C VAL A 23 -4.24 -3.48 -0.34
N LEU A 24 -5.37 -2.76 -0.32
CA LEU A 24 -6.04 -2.34 0.91
C LEU A 24 -6.51 -3.53 1.74
N ALA A 25 -7.15 -4.52 1.10
CA ALA A 25 -7.59 -5.74 1.78
C ALA A 25 -6.42 -6.53 2.36
N ALA A 26 -5.33 -6.69 1.61
CA ALA A 26 -4.12 -7.35 2.09
C ALA A 26 -3.49 -6.61 3.28
N ALA A 27 -3.47 -5.27 3.24
CA ALA A 27 -2.97 -4.46 4.36
C ALA A 27 -3.84 -4.66 5.62
N LEU A 28 -5.16 -4.68 5.50
CA LEU A 28 -6.06 -4.95 6.62
C LEU A 28 -5.83 -6.34 7.21
N VAL A 29 -5.71 -7.37 6.35
CA VAL A 29 -5.42 -8.74 6.79
C VAL A 29 -4.08 -8.80 7.53
N LEU A 30 -3.04 -8.14 7.02
CA LEU A 30 -1.74 -8.07 7.71
C LEU A 30 -1.85 -7.37 9.06
N ILE A 31 -2.62 -6.28 9.18
CA ILE A 31 -2.85 -5.58 10.45
C ILE A 31 -3.53 -6.49 11.46
N PHE A 32 -4.63 -7.16 11.06
CA PHE A 32 -5.38 -8.04 11.96
C PHE A 32 -4.64 -9.33 12.31
N GLN A 33 -3.91 -9.93 11.37
CA GLN A 33 -3.11 -11.14 11.64
C GLN A 33 -1.86 -10.86 12.48
N ASN A 34 -1.26 -9.66 12.36
CA ASN A 34 -0.07 -9.27 13.10
C ASN A 34 -0.41 -8.34 14.28
N ALA A 35 -1.64 -8.44 14.79
CA ALA A 35 -2.09 -7.72 15.97
C ALA A 35 -1.54 -8.32 17.28
N ASP A 36 -0.96 -9.52 17.21
CA ASP A 36 -0.28 -10.13 18.34
C ASP A 36 0.87 -9.26 18.83
N GLU A 37 0.90 -9.06 20.15
CA GLU A 37 1.87 -8.23 20.85
C GLU A 37 3.21 -8.97 20.96
N TYR A 38 4.19 -8.57 20.15
CA TYR A 38 5.54 -9.12 20.20
C TYR A 38 6.52 -8.15 20.87
N PRO A 39 7.50 -8.66 21.67
CA PRO A 39 8.57 -7.82 22.20
C PRO A 39 9.51 -7.41 21.07
N VAL A 40 9.59 -6.10 20.79
CA VAL A 40 10.53 -5.53 19.82
C VAL A 40 11.74 -4.97 20.57
N HIS A 41 12.93 -5.47 20.27
CA HIS A 41 14.18 -4.98 20.84
C HIS A 41 14.74 -3.81 20.02
N LEU A 42 14.65 -2.60 20.54
CA LEU A 42 15.38 -1.43 20.08
C LEU A 42 16.73 -1.35 20.82
N PHE A 43 17.70 -0.60 20.25
CA PHE A 43 19.11 -0.53 20.66
C PHE A 43 19.39 -0.56 22.18
N TRP A 44 18.55 0.06 23.01
CA TRP A 44 18.64 0.00 24.48
C TRP A 44 17.31 -0.28 25.19
N THR A 45 16.22 -0.56 24.47
CA THR A 45 14.90 -0.72 25.09
C THR A 45 14.07 -1.78 24.40
N SER A 46 13.27 -2.52 25.15
CA SER A 46 12.35 -3.52 24.60
C SER A 46 10.94 -2.98 24.76
N VAL A 47 10.26 -2.75 23.64
CA VAL A 47 8.89 -2.25 23.63
C VAL A 47 8.01 -3.33 23.04
N THR A 48 7.04 -3.79 23.83
CA THR A 48 5.99 -4.67 23.33
C THR A 48 5.03 -3.84 22.50
N MET A 49 4.95 -4.13 21.22
CA MET A 49 4.00 -3.49 20.33
C MET A 49 3.58 -4.46 19.23
N PRO A 50 2.35 -4.35 18.72
CA PRO A 50 1.96 -5.04 17.51
C PRO A 50 2.90 -4.68 16.36
N LEU A 51 3.35 -5.68 15.58
CA LEU A 51 4.30 -5.48 14.49
C LEU A 51 3.80 -4.48 13.42
N TRP A 52 2.48 -4.42 13.22
CA TRP A 52 1.88 -3.49 12.26
C TRP A 52 2.14 -2.03 12.60
N ILE A 53 2.32 -1.67 13.89
CA ILE A 53 2.65 -0.31 14.31
C ILE A 53 4.04 0.07 13.79
N LEU A 54 5.02 -0.83 13.95
CA LEU A 54 6.38 -0.62 13.47
C LEU A 54 6.43 -0.47 11.95
N LEU A 55 5.67 -1.30 11.22
CA LEU A 55 5.52 -1.20 9.77
C LEU A 55 4.86 0.11 9.35
N ALA A 56 3.82 0.55 10.05
CA ALA A 56 3.14 1.83 9.79
C ALA A 56 4.08 3.02 9.97
N ILE A 57 4.85 3.06 11.06
CA ILE A 57 5.87 4.10 11.31
C ILE A 57 6.90 4.12 10.18
N THR A 58 7.42 2.94 9.81
CA THR A 58 8.42 2.82 8.75
C THR A 58 7.88 3.27 7.39
N PHE A 59 6.63 2.92 7.07
CA PHE A 59 5.97 3.37 5.85
C PHE A 59 5.80 4.89 5.82
N VAL A 60 5.32 5.49 6.91
CA VAL A 60 5.17 6.95 7.03
C VAL A 60 6.52 7.65 6.82
N LEU A 61 7.59 7.15 7.43
CA LEU A 61 8.95 7.68 7.23
C LEU A 61 9.37 7.60 5.75
N GLY A 62 9.14 6.46 5.09
CA GLY A 62 9.42 6.30 3.67
C GLY A 62 8.66 7.30 2.78
N VAL A 63 7.37 7.53 3.07
CA VAL A 63 6.55 8.52 2.36
C VAL A 63 7.08 9.94 2.57
N VAL A 64 7.42 10.30 3.81
CA VAL A 64 7.98 11.62 4.15
C VAL A 64 9.30 11.85 3.41
N VAL A 65 10.20 10.86 3.42
CA VAL A 65 11.48 10.93 2.70
C VAL A 65 11.25 11.08 1.19
N GLY A 66 10.38 10.24 0.61
CA GLY A 66 10.04 10.32 -0.81
C GLY A 66 9.46 11.68 -1.20
N TRP A 67 8.60 12.25 -0.36
CA TRP A 67 8.04 13.58 -0.56
C TRP A 67 9.09 14.69 -0.46
N MET A 68 9.99 14.63 0.52
CA MET A 68 11.14 15.56 0.63
C MET A 68 12.06 15.48 -0.59
N LEU A 69 12.35 14.28 -1.10
CA LEU A 69 13.18 14.11 -2.30
C LEU A 69 12.48 14.65 -3.56
N LYS A 70 11.18 14.40 -3.71
CA LYS A 70 10.37 14.94 -4.81
C LYS A 70 10.33 16.47 -4.79
N THR A 71 10.07 17.06 -3.62
CA THR A 71 10.02 18.53 -3.46
C THR A 71 11.40 19.17 -3.68
N ARG A 72 12.49 18.53 -3.23
CA ARG A 72 13.86 18.99 -3.51
C ARG A 72 14.20 18.96 -4.99
N ARG A 73 13.79 17.92 -5.72
CA ARG A 73 14.01 17.82 -7.18
C ARG A 73 13.20 18.85 -7.96
N ALA A 74 11.96 19.14 -7.53
CA ALA A 74 11.12 20.16 -8.15
C ALA A 74 11.69 21.58 -8.00
N ARG A 75 12.43 21.87 -6.92
CA ARG A 75 13.08 23.17 -6.70
C ARG A 75 14.40 23.34 -7.47
N ARG A 76 15.07 22.27 -7.88
CA ARG A 76 16.35 22.34 -8.63
C ARG A 76 16.17 22.57 -10.14
N ASN A 77 14.98 22.29 -10.67
CA ASN A 77 14.64 22.46 -12.08
C ASN A 77 13.82 23.74 -12.36
N ARG A 78 13.68 24.63 -11.37
CA ARG A 78 13.24 26.02 -11.54
C ARG A 78 14.43 26.92 -11.30
#